data_AF-A0A0U5BHZ3-F1
#
_entry.id   AF-A0A0U5BHZ3-F1
#
_cell.length_a   1.000
_cell.length_b   1.000
_cell.length_c   1.000
_cell.angle_alpha   90.00
_cell.angle_beta   90.00
_cell.angle_gamma   90.00
#
_symmetry.space_group_name_H-M   'P 1'
#
loop_
_entity.id
_entity.type
_entity.pdbx_description
1 polymer ?
#
loop_
_entity_poly.entity_id
_entity_poly.type
_entity_poly.pdbx_seq_one_letter_code
_entity_poly.pdbx_strand_id
1 'polypeptide(L)'
;MYKPPVKQPIEQGPQTTKKRVTRKKPKKKFRRGVFFFVLGLCYIYISTALFVFKGPYQNVKDYALQSLGTTQHPKLWLSLFSLNTVSAEEIAKYAAGTGQPTVNSDGNATGLGNFGGIKDSSIQVEDYKDNTYSAKIMLVRDPMRIKVGVTNQIGKVGQTVSEMVRDNSAVAGVNGGSFQDVGWHGTGGDPLGTTIHGGKYYATSENSNVIGITSNGSLISGKYSVKELQDMGVKEALSFGPILVKDGQGLVRGNGGWGNAPRTAIGQKADGTIIFIVTDGRFIHGTQNLGATLHDIQDLMLKYGAVTAVNLDGGSSTTMVYNGNLVNEPSDVLGERKIATSFIVMPE
;
A
#
# COMPACT_ATOMS: atom_id res chain seq x y z
N MET A 1 -92.39 -44.63 -45.04
CA MET A 1 -91.20 -44.93 -44.22
C MET A 1 -90.07 -44.03 -44.69
N TYR A 2 -89.82 -42.95 -43.95
CA TYR A 2 -88.75 -41.98 -44.21
C TYR A 2 -88.01 -41.83 -42.88
N LYS A 3 -86.77 -42.36 -42.79
CA LYS A 3 -85.94 -42.22 -41.58
C LYS A 3 -85.24 -40.86 -41.63
N PRO A 4 -85.50 -39.93 -40.70
CA PRO A 4 -84.78 -38.68 -40.64
C PRO A 4 -83.34 -38.89 -40.13
N PRO A 5 -82.38 -38.07 -40.60
CA PRO A 5 -80.96 -38.24 -40.29
C PRO A 5 -80.64 -37.88 -38.83
N VAL A 6 -79.72 -38.67 -38.27
CA VAL A 6 -79.22 -38.59 -36.90
C VAL A 6 -78.38 -37.32 -36.71
N LYS A 7 -78.74 -36.52 -35.70
CA LYS A 7 -77.98 -35.32 -35.27
C LYS A 7 -76.58 -35.71 -34.76
N GLN A 8 -75.55 -35.09 -35.32
CA GLN A 8 -74.17 -35.16 -34.82
C GLN A 8 -74.03 -34.35 -33.51
N PRO A 9 -73.37 -34.87 -32.46
CA PRO A 9 -73.06 -34.10 -31.26
C PRO A 9 -71.80 -33.24 -31.45
N ILE A 10 -71.99 -31.93 -31.31
CA ILE A 10 -71.12 -30.85 -30.79
C ILE A 10 -69.65 -31.23 -30.52
N GLU A 11 -68.72 -30.63 -31.30
CA GLU A 11 -67.28 -30.58 -31.00
C GLU A 11 -67.03 -29.85 -29.67
N GLN A 12 -66.43 -30.55 -28.71
CA GLN A 12 -65.81 -29.93 -27.53
C GLN A 12 -64.42 -29.44 -27.93
N GLY A 13 -64.17 -28.13 -27.77
CA GLY A 13 -62.87 -27.50 -28.03
C GLY A 13 -61.74 -28.14 -27.22
N PRO A 14 -60.49 -28.05 -27.70
CA PRO A 14 -59.36 -28.78 -27.12
C PRO A 14 -59.09 -28.29 -25.68
N GLN A 15 -59.18 -29.22 -24.73
CA GLN A 15 -58.67 -29.02 -23.37
C GLN A 15 -57.15 -28.79 -23.43
N THR A 16 -56.72 -27.56 -23.14
CA THR A 16 -55.31 -27.22 -22.98
C THR A 16 -54.78 -27.89 -21.72
N THR A 17 -54.16 -29.06 -21.89
CA THR A 17 -53.37 -29.70 -20.83
C THR A 17 -52.14 -28.82 -20.56
N LYS A 18 -52.15 -28.09 -19.43
CA LYS A 18 -50.95 -27.43 -18.89
C LYS A 18 -49.89 -28.50 -18.63
N LYS A 19 -48.92 -28.65 -19.54
CA LYS A 19 -47.72 -29.49 -19.32
C LYS A 19 -47.00 -28.94 -18.09
N ARG A 20 -47.10 -29.66 -16.97
CA ARG A 20 -46.30 -29.44 -15.77
C ARG A 20 -44.83 -29.68 -16.15
N VAL A 21 -44.04 -28.62 -16.31
CA VAL A 21 -42.60 -28.71 -16.53
C VAL A 21 -42.00 -29.35 -15.28
N THR A 22 -41.71 -30.65 -15.36
CA THR A 22 -41.02 -31.38 -14.29
C THR A 22 -39.55 -30.99 -14.34
N ARG A 23 -39.11 -30.19 -13.35
CA ARG A 23 -37.69 -29.85 -13.14
C ARG A 23 -36.93 -31.15 -12.92
N LYS A 24 -36.20 -31.64 -13.94
CA LYS A 24 -35.42 -32.89 -13.86
C LYS A 24 -34.43 -32.77 -12.70
N LYS A 25 -34.60 -33.59 -11.65
CA LYS A 25 -33.67 -33.65 -10.51
C LYS A 25 -32.27 -34.04 -11.04
N PRO A 26 -31.18 -33.36 -10.63
CA PRO A 26 -29.85 -33.67 -11.12
C PRO A 26 -29.49 -35.14 -10.82
N LYS A 27 -28.95 -35.84 -11.83
CA LYS A 27 -28.63 -37.28 -11.74
C LYS A 27 -27.66 -37.54 -10.57
N LYS A 28 -27.89 -38.60 -9.78
CA LYS A 28 -27.13 -38.96 -8.56
C LYS A 28 -25.61 -39.02 -8.76
N LYS A 29 -25.13 -39.40 -9.96
CA LYS A 29 -23.70 -39.39 -10.34
C LYS A 29 -23.10 -37.98 -10.45
N PHE A 30 -23.85 -36.99 -10.93
CA PHE A 30 -23.41 -35.59 -11.00
C PHE A 30 -23.23 -35.00 -9.60
N ARG A 31 -24.13 -35.31 -8.66
CA ARG A 31 -24.00 -34.89 -7.25
C ARG A 31 -22.78 -35.51 -6.55
N ARG A 32 -22.42 -36.76 -6.89
CA ARG A 32 -21.19 -37.41 -6.39
C ARG A 32 -19.93 -36.77 -6.98
N GLY A 33 -19.92 -36.46 -8.28
CA GLY A 33 -18.80 -35.76 -8.91
C GLY A 33 -18.56 -34.38 -8.30
N VAL A 34 -19.61 -33.58 -8.12
CA VAL A 34 -19.54 -32.28 -7.44
C VAL A 34 -19.05 -32.44 -5.99
N PHE A 35 -19.51 -33.47 -5.27
CA PHE A 35 -19.06 -33.75 -3.91
C PHE A 35 -17.55 -34.03 -3.83
N PHE A 36 -17.03 -34.91 -4.68
CA PHE A 36 -15.58 -35.21 -4.71
C PHE A 36 -14.75 -34.01 -5.18
N PHE A 37 -15.28 -33.20 -6.10
CA PHE A 37 -14.64 -31.97 -6.54
C PHE A 37 -14.52 -30.96 -5.38
N VAL A 38 -15.61 -30.71 -4.64
CA VAL A 38 -15.59 -29.84 -3.46
C VAL A 38 -14.64 -30.39 -2.39
N LEU A 39 -14.66 -31.70 -2.14
CA LEU A 39 -13.74 -32.34 -1.19
C LEU A 39 -12.27 -32.19 -1.60
N GLY A 40 -11.98 -32.29 -2.90
CA GLY A 40 -10.65 -32.00 -3.45
C GLY A 40 -10.21 -30.56 -3.21
N LEU A 41 -11.09 -29.59 -3.45
CA LEU A 41 -10.81 -28.17 -3.15
C LEU A 41 -10.56 -27.94 -1.66
N CYS A 42 -11.38 -28.53 -0.79
CA CYS A 42 -11.18 -28.47 0.67
C CYS A 42 -9.84 -29.09 1.08
N TYR A 43 -9.47 -30.24 0.50
CA TYR A 43 -8.18 -30.89 0.79
C TYR A 43 -7.00 -30.01 0.35
N ILE A 44 -7.04 -29.46 -0.87
CA ILE A 44 -5.99 -28.56 -1.38
C ILE A 44 -5.88 -27.33 -0.47
N TYR A 45 -7.01 -26.71 -0.12
CA TYR A 45 -7.03 -25.55 0.77
C TYR A 45 -6.43 -25.86 2.14
N ILE A 46 -6.89 -26.92 2.80
CA ILE A 46 -6.44 -27.28 4.15
C ILE A 46 -4.97 -27.69 4.16
N SER A 47 -4.55 -28.52 3.21
CA SER A 47 -3.14 -28.96 3.10
C SER A 47 -2.22 -27.79 2.81
N THR A 48 -2.61 -26.86 1.92
CA THR A 48 -1.81 -25.65 1.61
C THR A 48 -1.72 -24.74 2.83
N ALA A 49 -2.83 -24.49 3.53
CA ALA A 49 -2.83 -23.68 4.74
C ALA A 49 -1.90 -24.27 5.82
N LEU A 50 -1.99 -25.57 6.08
CA LEU A 50 -1.12 -26.24 7.05
C LEU A 50 0.35 -26.24 6.60
N PHE A 51 0.62 -26.46 5.32
CA PHE A 51 1.98 -26.43 4.77
C PHE A 51 2.63 -25.04 4.89
N VAL A 52 1.88 -23.97 4.63
CA VAL A 52 2.37 -22.58 4.73
C VAL A 52 2.55 -22.16 6.19
N PHE A 53 1.56 -22.38 7.07
CA PHE A 53 1.56 -21.80 8.42
C PHE A 53 2.11 -22.71 9.53
N LYS A 54 2.19 -24.03 9.28
CA LYS A 54 2.74 -25.04 10.21
C LYS A 54 3.88 -25.87 9.61
N GLY A 55 4.21 -25.68 8.33
CA GLY A 55 5.31 -26.40 7.68
C GLY A 55 6.69 -25.86 8.07
N PRO A 56 7.76 -26.48 7.54
CA PRO A 56 9.15 -26.18 7.92
C PRO A 56 9.72 -24.91 7.26
N TYR A 57 8.98 -24.29 6.33
CA TYR A 57 9.48 -23.17 5.51
C TYR A 57 9.16 -21.82 6.13
N GLN A 58 9.99 -21.39 7.09
CA GLN A 58 9.77 -20.15 7.84
C GLN A 58 9.66 -18.91 6.94
N ASN A 59 10.48 -18.81 5.89
CA ASN A 59 10.42 -17.67 4.95
C ASN A 59 9.07 -17.56 4.22
N VAL A 60 8.45 -18.69 3.87
CA VAL A 60 7.15 -18.72 3.19
C VAL A 60 6.05 -18.32 4.16
N LYS A 61 6.12 -18.81 5.40
CA LYS A 61 5.23 -18.41 6.49
C LYS A 61 5.32 -16.90 6.76
N ASP A 62 6.53 -16.39 6.93
CA ASP A 62 6.78 -14.96 7.20
C ASP A 62 6.26 -14.08 6.06
N TYR A 63 6.51 -14.47 4.81
CA TYR A 63 5.99 -13.75 3.64
C TYR A 63 4.45 -13.71 3.62
N ALA A 64 3.78 -14.84 3.89
CA ALA A 64 2.33 -14.91 3.96
C ALA A 64 1.77 -14.08 5.12
N LEU A 65 2.40 -14.15 6.30
CA LEU A 65 2.02 -13.37 7.48
C LEU A 65 2.15 -11.86 7.23
N GLN A 66 3.24 -11.42 6.63
CA GLN A 66 3.47 -10.01 6.31
C GLN A 66 2.51 -9.51 5.22
N SER A 67 2.30 -10.32 4.18
CA SER A 67 1.41 -9.96 3.07
C SER A 67 -0.04 -9.82 3.55
N LEU A 68 -0.56 -10.82 4.28
CA LEU A 68 -1.92 -10.80 4.79
C LEU A 68 -2.09 -9.82 5.98
N GLY A 69 -1.05 -9.67 6.81
CA GLY A 69 -1.03 -8.80 7.99
C GLY A 69 -1.05 -7.30 7.70
N THR A 70 -0.74 -6.90 6.46
CA THR A 70 -0.76 -5.50 6.02
C THR A 70 -1.91 -5.20 5.04
N THR A 71 -2.87 -6.12 4.90
CA THR A 71 -4.13 -5.87 4.18
C THR A 71 -5.06 -4.98 5.00
N GLN A 72 -6.16 -4.52 4.39
CA GLN A 72 -7.20 -3.75 5.09
C GLN A 72 -7.88 -4.55 6.23
N HIS A 73 -7.93 -5.88 6.14
CA HIS A 73 -8.59 -6.76 7.12
C HIS A 73 -7.69 -7.92 7.56
N PRO A 74 -6.58 -7.64 8.27
CA PRO A 74 -5.55 -8.63 8.52
C PRO A 74 -6.05 -9.81 9.35
N LYS A 75 -6.88 -9.57 10.38
CA LYS A 75 -7.47 -10.63 11.21
C LYS A 75 -8.40 -11.55 10.42
N LEU A 76 -9.20 -11.01 9.51
CA LEU A 76 -10.10 -11.80 8.66
C LEU A 76 -9.28 -12.68 7.72
N TRP A 77 -8.37 -12.08 6.96
CA TRP A 77 -7.58 -12.83 5.98
C TRP A 77 -6.66 -13.85 6.63
N LEU A 78 -5.98 -13.49 7.72
CA LEU A 78 -5.12 -14.41 8.45
C LEU A 78 -5.91 -15.53 9.11
N SER A 79 -7.08 -15.26 9.72
CA SER A 79 -7.90 -16.34 10.30
C SER A 79 -8.42 -17.31 9.24
N LEU A 80 -8.85 -16.80 8.08
CA LEU A 80 -9.28 -17.63 6.96
C LEU A 80 -8.10 -18.47 6.43
N PHE A 81 -7.08 -17.84 5.87
CA PHE A 81 -5.98 -18.53 5.17
C PHE A 81 -5.12 -19.40 6.09
N SER A 82 -4.98 -19.05 7.37
CA SER A 82 -4.24 -19.87 8.32
C SER A 82 -5.10 -20.91 9.04
N LEU A 83 -6.41 -21.01 8.76
CA LEU A 83 -7.34 -21.86 9.50
C LEU A 83 -7.31 -21.59 11.03
N ASN A 84 -7.14 -20.34 11.43
CA ASN A 84 -6.94 -19.92 12.82
C ASN A 84 -5.74 -20.59 13.53
N THR A 85 -4.73 -21.07 12.79
CA THR A 85 -3.57 -21.74 13.39
C THR A 85 -2.48 -20.79 13.89
N VAL A 86 -2.59 -19.51 13.53
CA VAL A 86 -1.69 -18.40 13.93
C VAL A 86 -2.37 -17.61 15.05
N SER A 87 -1.65 -17.36 16.14
CA SER A 87 -2.22 -16.64 17.29
C SER A 87 -2.40 -15.15 17.00
N ALA A 88 -3.33 -14.49 17.70
CA ALA A 88 -3.52 -13.05 17.57
C ALA A 88 -2.25 -12.24 17.91
N GLU A 89 -1.43 -12.74 18.82
CA GLU A 89 -0.14 -12.15 19.21
C GLU A 89 0.89 -12.28 18.08
N GLU A 90 0.95 -13.43 17.41
CA GLU A 90 1.82 -13.64 16.25
C GLU A 90 1.36 -12.76 15.09
N ILE A 91 0.05 -12.68 14.83
CA ILE A 91 -0.52 -11.74 13.85
C ILE A 91 -0.11 -10.29 14.18
N ALA A 92 -0.18 -9.90 15.46
CA ALA A 92 0.17 -8.54 15.88
C ALA A 92 1.65 -8.18 15.63
N LYS A 93 2.56 -9.16 15.55
CA LYS A 93 3.98 -8.95 15.19
C LYS A 93 4.22 -8.62 13.70
N TYR A 94 3.27 -9.00 12.84
CA TYR A 94 3.37 -8.78 11.39
C TYR A 94 2.33 -7.77 10.87
N ALA A 95 1.37 -7.38 11.71
CA ALA A 95 0.51 -6.24 11.48
C ALA A 95 1.36 -4.97 11.42
N ALA A 96 1.14 -4.16 10.37
CA ALA A 96 1.84 -2.91 10.02
C ALA A 96 2.94 -2.45 11.01
N GLY A 97 4.20 -2.79 10.71
CA GLY A 97 5.38 -2.10 11.27
C GLY A 97 5.77 -2.43 12.72
N THR A 98 5.26 -3.50 13.32
CA THR A 98 5.62 -3.89 14.72
C THR A 98 6.88 -4.74 14.83
N GLY A 99 7.40 -5.29 13.73
CA GLY A 99 8.76 -5.82 13.70
C GLY A 99 9.75 -4.68 13.89
N GLN A 100 10.66 -4.77 14.87
CA GLN A 100 11.69 -3.74 15.01
C GLN A 100 12.57 -3.74 13.76
N PRO A 101 12.64 -2.61 13.03
CA PRO A 101 13.52 -2.53 11.86
C PRO A 101 14.96 -2.76 12.31
N THR A 102 15.69 -3.63 11.61
CA THR A 102 17.11 -3.87 11.91
C THR A 102 17.96 -2.78 11.26
N VAL A 103 17.94 -1.60 11.87
CA VAL A 103 18.57 -0.39 11.34
C VAL A 103 19.32 0.32 12.46
N ASN A 104 20.58 0.69 12.20
CA ASN A 104 21.39 1.46 13.14
C ASN A 104 21.06 2.96 13.03
N SER A 105 19.81 3.33 13.36
CA SER A 105 19.28 4.69 13.25
C SER A 105 19.54 5.54 14.50
N ASP A 106 20.78 5.58 15.00
CA ASP A 106 21.08 6.43 16.15
C ASP A 106 21.13 7.92 15.73
N GLY A 107 20.27 8.71 16.38
CA GLY A 107 20.16 10.15 16.21
C GLY A 107 19.43 10.59 14.95
N ASN A 108 19.34 11.90 14.77
CA ASN A 108 18.59 12.51 13.69
C ASN A 108 19.46 12.66 12.42
N ALA A 109 18.85 12.59 11.24
CA ALA A 109 19.43 13.03 9.98
C ALA A 109 19.17 14.54 9.83
N THR A 110 20.21 15.33 10.04
CA THR A 110 20.16 16.79 9.95
C THR A 110 20.17 17.24 8.49
N GLY A 111 19.50 18.36 8.20
CA GLY A 111 19.38 18.89 6.84
C GLY A 111 20.73 19.27 6.23
N LEU A 112 20.81 19.16 4.90
CA LEU A 112 22.07 19.25 4.14
C LEU A 112 22.51 20.69 3.80
N GLY A 113 21.63 21.68 3.99
CA GLY A 113 21.97 23.09 3.72
C GLY A 113 20.81 23.90 3.18
N ASN A 114 21.11 24.86 2.31
CA ASN A 114 20.13 25.78 1.72
C ASN A 114 20.01 25.54 0.22
N PHE A 115 18.82 25.14 -0.22
CA PHE A 115 18.45 24.84 -1.60
C PHE A 115 17.39 25.79 -2.17
N GLY A 116 17.00 26.84 -1.45
CA GLY A 116 15.93 27.77 -1.87
C GLY A 116 16.26 28.57 -3.16
N GLY A 117 17.53 28.59 -3.56
CA GLY A 117 18.00 29.21 -4.80
C GLY A 117 17.85 28.34 -6.05
N ILE A 118 17.53 27.04 -5.90
CA ILE A 118 17.30 26.16 -7.04
C ILE A 118 16.00 26.58 -7.74
N LYS A 119 16.03 26.59 -9.08
CA LYS A 119 14.90 26.94 -9.97
C LYS A 119 14.74 25.94 -11.12
N ASP A 120 15.42 24.81 -11.05
CA ASP A 120 15.34 23.78 -12.08
C ASP A 120 13.99 23.05 -11.98
N SER A 121 13.17 23.28 -13.00
CA SER A 121 11.86 22.70 -13.30
C SER A 121 11.74 21.17 -13.35
N SER A 122 12.86 20.51 -13.59
CA SER A 122 12.82 19.19 -14.18
C SER A 122 12.38 18.12 -13.18
N ILE A 123 11.48 17.26 -13.69
CA ILE A 123 11.09 16.01 -13.06
C ILE A 123 11.44 14.90 -14.04
N GLN A 124 12.21 13.92 -13.56
CA GLN A 124 12.51 12.70 -14.31
C GLN A 124 11.83 11.53 -13.61
N VAL A 125 11.12 10.71 -14.37
CA VAL A 125 10.55 9.44 -13.88
C VAL A 125 11.13 8.31 -14.70
N GLU A 126 11.65 7.29 -14.02
CA GLU A 126 12.29 6.15 -14.68
C GLU A 126 11.91 4.82 -14.03
N ASP A 127 12.05 3.78 -14.85
CA ASP A 127 11.76 2.40 -14.49
C ASP A 127 13.04 1.68 -14.08
N TYR A 128 13.00 1.01 -12.94
CA TYR A 128 14.07 0.13 -12.49
C TYR A 128 13.51 -1.27 -12.28
N LYS A 129 14.28 -2.29 -12.65
CA LYS A 129 13.90 -3.70 -12.49
C LYS A 129 15.02 -4.45 -11.80
N ASP A 130 14.64 -5.19 -10.78
CA ASP A 130 15.49 -6.16 -10.11
C ASP A 130 14.90 -7.57 -10.29
N ASN A 131 15.52 -8.56 -9.66
CA ASN A 131 15.08 -9.95 -9.70
C ASN A 131 13.79 -10.18 -8.91
N THR A 132 13.59 -9.41 -7.83
CA THR A 132 12.52 -9.62 -6.84
C THR A 132 11.48 -8.50 -6.81
N TYR A 133 11.77 -7.34 -7.39
CA TYR A 133 10.87 -6.18 -7.44
C TYR A 133 11.06 -5.36 -8.72
N SER A 134 10.05 -4.58 -9.08
CA SER A 134 10.16 -3.46 -10.01
C SER A 134 9.98 -2.15 -9.23
N ALA A 135 10.59 -1.06 -9.71
CA ALA A 135 10.50 0.24 -9.07
C ALA A 135 10.24 1.36 -10.07
N LYS A 136 9.53 2.40 -9.61
CA LYS A 136 9.49 3.72 -10.24
C LYS A 136 10.30 4.69 -9.40
N ILE A 137 11.15 5.46 -10.07
CA ILE A 137 12.06 6.39 -9.43
C ILE A 137 11.77 7.77 -10.00
N MET A 138 11.45 8.72 -9.14
CA MET A 138 11.16 10.10 -9.51
C MET A 138 12.22 11.03 -8.92
N LEU A 139 12.88 11.79 -9.78
CA LEU A 139 13.86 12.82 -9.41
C LEU A 139 13.22 14.19 -9.60
N VAL A 140 13.15 14.99 -8.55
CA VAL A 140 12.63 16.36 -8.57
C VAL A 140 13.76 17.31 -8.22
N ARG A 141 14.19 18.14 -9.17
CA ARG A 141 15.38 18.99 -9.00
C ARG A 141 15.20 20.11 -7.98
N ASP A 142 14.04 20.78 -7.99
CA ASP A 142 13.73 21.82 -7.02
C ASP A 142 13.00 21.26 -5.79
N PRO A 143 13.66 21.15 -4.62
CA PRO A 143 13.04 20.65 -3.39
C PRO A 143 11.94 21.58 -2.85
N MET A 144 11.91 22.86 -3.24
CA MET A 144 10.89 23.81 -2.78
C MET A 144 9.50 23.51 -3.33
N ARG A 145 9.42 22.67 -4.37
CA ARG A 145 8.16 22.23 -4.97
C ARG A 145 7.50 21.09 -4.20
N ILE A 146 8.21 20.46 -3.26
CA ILE A 146 7.66 19.38 -2.46
C ILE A 146 6.78 19.96 -1.35
N LYS A 147 5.54 19.46 -1.27
CA LYS A 147 4.60 19.77 -0.18
C LYS A 147 4.01 18.50 0.40
N VAL A 148 3.47 18.60 1.61
CA VAL A 148 2.64 17.55 2.19
C VAL A 148 1.19 17.78 1.77
N GLY A 149 0.60 16.82 1.07
CA GLY A 149 -0.85 16.74 0.89
C GLY A 149 -1.47 16.17 2.16
N VAL A 150 -2.55 16.78 2.66
CA VAL A 150 -3.31 16.30 3.83
C VAL A 150 -4.75 16.08 3.39
N THR A 151 -5.35 14.97 3.83
CA THR A 151 -6.78 14.72 3.55
C THR A 151 -7.65 15.91 3.97
N ASN A 152 -8.63 16.26 3.14
CA ASN A 152 -9.64 17.28 3.45
C ASN A 152 -10.67 16.82 4.49
N GLN A 153 -10.63 15.54 4.89
CA GLN A 153 -11.60 14.89 5.78
C GLN A 153 -10.92 14.18 6.95
N ILE A 154 -9.96 14.87 7.61
CA ILE A 154 -9.31 14.41 8.84
C ILE A 154 -10.36 13.92 9.86
N GLY A 155 -10.12 12.79 10.51
CA GLY A 155 -11.08 12.19 11.45
C GLY A 155 -12.18 11.36 10.81
N LYS A 156 -12.32 11.37 9.49
CA LYS A 156 -13.43 10.72 8.78
C LYS A 156 -12.94 9.77 7.70
N VAL A 157 -12.29 10.31 6.68
CA VAL A 157 -11.82 9.54 5.52
C VAL A 157 -10.61 10.20 4.89
N GLY A 158 -9.66 9.37 4.50
CA GLY A 158 -8.49 9.71 3.72
C GLY A 158 -8.85 9.91 2.26
N GLN A 159 -7.84 10.25 1.49
CA GLN A 159 -7.94 10.44 0.05
C GLN A 159 -6.88 9.58 -0.63
N THR A 160 -7.11 9.23 -1.89
CA THR A 160 -6.05 8.61 -2.68
C THR A 160 -4.97 9.67 -3.03
N VAL A 161 -3.75 9.26 -3.34
CA VAL A 161 -2.70 10.17 -3.82
C VAL A 161 -3.16 10.88 -5.10
N SER A 162 -3.85 10.19 -6.01
CA SER A 162 -4.44 10.81 -7.21
C SER A 162 -5.43 11.92 -6.87
N GLU A 163 -6.30 11.70 -5.87
CA GLU A 163 -7.21 12.73 -5.37
C GLU A 163 -6.44 13.91 -4.76
N MET A 164 -5.43 13.65 -3.92
CA MET A 164 -4.62 14.71 -3.30
C MET A 164 -3.83 15.52 -4.34
N VAL A 165 -3.25 14.88 -5.34
CA VAL A 165 -2.54 15.53 -6.46
C VAL A 165 -3.51 16.42 -7.24
N ARG A 166 -4.68 15.90 -7.60
CA ARG A 166 -5.71 16.65 -8.34
C ARG A 166 -6.25 17.83 -7.54
N ASP A 167 -6.63 17.63 -6.29
CA ASP A 167 -7.25 18.66 -5.44
C ASP A 167 -6.26 19.78 -5.09
N ASN A 168 -4.95 19.50 -5.05
CA ASN A 168 -3.91 20.50 -4.82
C ASN A 168 -3.32 21.09 -6.12
N SER A 169 -3.85 20.73 -7.28
CA SER A 169 -3.30 21.12 -8.59
C SER A 169 -1.80 20.80 -8.73
N ALA A 170 -1.37 19.66 -8.16
CA ALA A 170 0.00 19.18 -8.20
C ALA A 170 0.27 18.41 -9.50
N VAL A 171 1.55 18.28 -9.88
CA VAL A 171 1.96 17.53 -11.08
C VAL A 171 2.28 16.07 -10.77
N ALA A 172 2.66 15.78 -9.53
CA ALA A 172 3.05 14.44 -9.09
C ALA A 172 2.79 14.24 -7.60
N GLY A 173 2.84 12.99 -7.15
CA GLY A 173 2.83 12.69 -5.72
C GLY A 173 3.11 11.22 -5.41
N VAL A 174 3.47 10.96 -4.16
CA VAL A 174 3.60 9.62 -3.58
C VAL A 174 2.89 9.55 -2.23
N ASN A 175 2.55 8.35 -1.78
CA ASN A 175 1.97 8.18 -0.46
C ASN A 175 2.94 8.62 0.65
N GLY A 176 2.38 9.02 1.79
CA GLY A 176 3.10 9.70 2.87
C GLY A 176 3.31 8.88 4.13
N GLY A 177 2.86 9.43 5.25
CA GLY A 177 3.11 8.92 6.59
C GLY A 177 2.07 7.94 7.10
N SER A 178 2.26 7.52 8.35
CA SER A 178 1.35 6.59 9.03
C SER A 178 -0.01 7.24 9.24
N PHE A 179 -1.03 6.39 9.31
CA PHE A 179 -2.38 6.81 9.63
C PHE A 179 -3.12 5.75 10.43
N GLN A 180 -4.16 6.17 11.13
CA GLN A 180 -5.08 5.30 11.82
C GLN A 180 -6.32 5.08 10.95
N ASP A 181 -6.76 3.82 10.90
CA ASP A 181 -8.03 3.45 10.30
C ASP A 181 -9.08 3.26 11.40
N VAL A 182 -9.83 4.32 11.68
CA VAL A 182 -10.88 4.29 12.71
C VAL A 182 -12.07 3.47 12.20
N GLY A 183 -12.46 2.44 12.96
CA GLY A 183 -13.63 1.61 12.63
C GLY A 183 -13.40 0.52 11.58
N TRP A 184 -12.15 0.30 11.14
CA TRP A 184 -11.80 -0.74 10.15
C TRP A 184 -12.47 -0.55 8.78
N HIS A 185 -12.77 0.68 8.40
CA HIS A 185 -13.42 0.98 7.13
C HIS A 185 -12.44 1.20 5.98
N GLY A 186 -11.13 1.07 6.21
CA GLY A 186 -10.09 1.34 5.22
C GLY A 186 -10.01 2.81 4.85
N THR A 187 -10.56 3.71 5.67
CA THR A 187 -10.73 5.10 5.25
C THR A 187 -9.46 5.89 5.48
N GLY A 188 -8.65 5.56 6.50
CA GLY A 188 -7.30 6.11 6.67
C GLY A 188 -7.24 7.63 6.81
N GLY A 189 -8.25 8.25 7.43
CA GLY A 189 -8.39 9.71 7.51
C GLY A 189 -7.57 10.38 8.61
N ASP A 190 -7.02 9.63 9.57
CA ASP A 190 -6.33 10.20 10.72
C ASP A 190 -4.81 10.05 10.61
N PRO A 191 -4.05 11.12 10.38
CA PRO A 191 -2.60 11.03 10.35
C PRO A 191 -2.04 10.70 11.75
N LEU A 192 -1.10 9.78 11.81
CA LEU A 192 -0.38 9.44 13.02
C LEU A 192 0.96 10.18 13.09
N GLY A 193 1.35 10.60 14.29
CA GLY A 193 2.58 11.35 14.52
C GLY A 193 2.41 12.85 14.28
N THR A 194 3.47 13.51 13.86
CA THR A 194 3.48 14.93 13.48
C THR A 194 3.21 15.09 11.99
N THR A 195 2.27 15.98 11.65
CA THR A 195 1.94 16.39 10.27
C THR A 195 1.91 17.91 10.17
N ILE A 196 2.66 18.46 9.22
CA ILE A 196 2.80 19.90 8.96
C ILE A 196 2.61 20.14 7.46
N HIS A 197 1.80 21.14 7.11
CA HIS A 197 1.67 21.63 5.74
C HIS A 197 1.70 23.16 5.74
N GLY A 198 2.55 23.77 4.92
CA GLY A 198 2.73 25.22 4.89
C GLY A 198 3.14 25.85 6.24
N GLY A 199 3.76 25.07 7.14
CA GLY A 199 4.08 25.47 8.50
C GLY A 199 2.91 25.40 9.50
N LYS A 200 1.71 25.00 9.06
CA LYS A 200 0.57 24.74 9.94
C LYS A 200 0.59 23.28 10.39
N TYR A 201 0.39 23.06 11.68
CA TYR A 201 0.33 21.73 12.28
C TYR A 201 -1.10 21.17 12.22
N TYR A 202 -1.22 19.94 11.71
CA TYR A 202 -2.49 19.20 11.63
C TYR A 202 -2.53 18.03 12.62
N ALA A 203 -1.38 17.49 12.97
CA ALA A 203 -1.17 16.52 14.04
C ALA A 203 0.21 16.73 14.66
N THR A 204 0.36 16.39 15.94
CA THR A 204 1.62 16.55 16.70
C THR A 204 1.87 15.32 17.55
N SER A 205 3.11 14.85 17.56
CA SER A 205 3.60 13.82 18.48
C SER A 205 5.08 14.04 18.76
N GLU A 206 5.47 13.91 20.03
CA GLU A 206 6.88 14.04 20.44
C GLU A 206 7.65 12.71 20.35
N ASN A 207 6.94 11.59 20.14
CA ASN A 207 7.52 10.25 20.14
C ASN A 207 7.69 9.64 18.74
N SER A 208 7.23 10.33 17.69
CA SER A 208 7.30 9.85 16.31
C SER A 208 8.50 10.40 15.56
N ASN A 209 9.10 9.58 14.70
CA ASN A 209 10.07 10.05 13.72
C ASN A 209 9.36 10.93 12.68
N VAL A 210 9.85 12.15 12.54
CA VAL A 210 9.40 13.13 11.56
C VAL A 210 10.23 12.99 10.29
N ILE A 211 9.61 13.27 9.16
CA ILE A 211 10.23 13.42 7.84
C ILE A 211 9.77 14.78 7.36
N GLY A 212 10.70 15.73 7.32
CA GLY A 212 10.38 17.15 7.13
C GLY A 212 11.19 17.79 6.03
N ILE A 213 10.60 18.79 5.38
CA ILE A 213 11.28 19.73 4.49
C ILE A 213 11.22 21.12 5.11
N THR A 214 12.39 21.70 5.30
CA THR A 214 12.58 23.05 5.84
C THR A 214 12.26 24.13 4.81
N SER A 215 12.13 25.36 5.28
CA SER A 215 11.92 26.55 4.43
C SER A 215 13.03 26.82 3.42
N ASN A 216 14.19 26.18 3.58
CA ASN A 216 15.30 26.23 2.65
C ASN A 216 15.43 24.94 1.79
N GLY A 217 14.44 24.06 1.81
CA GLY A 217 14.39 22.86 0.97
C GLY A 217 15.23 21.68 1.47
N SER A 218 15.75 21.70 2.70
CA SER A 218 16.48 20.55 3.26
C SER A 218 15.52 19.48 3.79
N LEU A 219 15.78 18.23 3.41
CA LEU A 219 15.15 17.04 3.98
C LEU A 219 15.81 16.71 5.32
N ILE A 220 14.99 16.61 6.36
CA ILE A 220 15.40 16.21 7.71
C ILE A 220 14.61 14.98 8.14
N SER A 221 15.19 14.18 9.04
CA SER A 221 14.42 13.14 9.70
C SER A 221 14.94 12.78 11.08
N GLY A 222 14.03 12.42 11.97
CA GLY A 222 14.36 12.04 13.34
C GLY A 222 13.27 12.42 14.33
N LYS A 223 13.57 12.29 15.61
CA LYS A 223 12.66 12.71 16.68
C LYS A 223 12.96 14.15 17.03
N TYR A 224 11.95 14.99 16.92
CA TYR A 224 12.03 16.42 17.19
C TYR A 224 10.78 16.86 17.94
N SER A 225 10.97 17.75 18.90
CA SER A 225 9.89 18.52 19.51
C SER A 225 9.31 19.53 18.51
N VAL A 226 8.09 19.99 18.77
CA VAL A 226 7.44 21.03 17.97
C VAL A 226 8.32 22.29 17.91
N LYS A 227 8.97 22.65 19.02
CA LYS A 227 9.84 23.83 19.08
C LYS A 227 11.06 23.67 18.18
N GLU A 228 11.73 22.51 18.20
CA GLU A 228 12.88 22.26 17.31
C GLU A 228 12.47 22.33 15.84
N LEU A 229 11.31 21.78 15.47
CA LEU A 229 10.80 21.87 14.09
C LEU A 229 10.51 23.32 13.68
N GLN A 230 9.99 24.15 14.60
CA GLN A 230 9.78 25.57 14.37
C GLN A 230 11.11 26.33 14.20
N ASP A 231 12.08 26.09 15.09
CA ASP A 231 13.40 26.71 15.08
C ASP A 231 14.19 26.34 13.81
N MET A 232 14.03 25.11 13.32
CA MET A 232 14.59 24.64 12.04
C MET A 232 13.83 25.16 10.81
N GLY A 233 12.72 25.86 11.00
CA GLY A 233 11.91 26.40 9.91
C GLY A 233 11.22 25.34 9.07
N VAL A 234 10.82 24.20 9.64
CA VAL A 234 10.11 23.13 8.94
C VAL A 234 8.76 23.61 8.44
N LYS A 235 8.50 23.42 7.13
CA LYS A 235 7.25 23.85 6.48
C LYS A 235 6.36 22.69 6.09
N GLU A 236 6.95 21.57 5.71
CA GLU A 236 6.24 20.40 5.24
C GLU A 236 6.76 19.22 6.05
N ALA A 237 5.89 18.45 6.68
CA ALA A 237 6.32 17.27 7.42
C ALA A 237 5.21 16.25 7.59
N LEU A 238 5.61 14.99 7.67
CA LEU A 238 4.77 13.87 8.08
C LEU A 238 5.62 12.89 8.89
N SER A 239 5.01 11.87 9.48
CA SER A 239 5.73 10.92 10.34
C SER A 239 5.73 9.51 9.78
N PHE A 240 6.93 8.94 9.64
CA PHE A 240 7.18 7.54 9.32
C PHE A 240 8.66 7.20 9.62
N GLY A 241 9.07 5.99 9.29
CA GLY A 241 10.47 5.59 9.28
C GLY A 241 10.64 4.15 8.79
N PRO A 242 11.82 3.54 8.99
CA PRO A 242 13.04 4.11 9.60
C PRO A 242 13.83 5.02 8.63
N ILE A 243 14.88 5.68 9.15
CA ILE A 243 15.91 6.34 8.34
C ILE A 243 16.75 5.25 7.66
N LEU A 244 16.91 5.33 6.35
CA LEU A 244 17.63 4.33 5.55
C LEU A 244 19.07 4.77 5.25
N VAL A 245 19.26 6.05 4.94
CA VAL A 245 20.55 6.64 4.63
C VAL A 245 20.73 7.91 5.45
N LYS A 246 21.91 8.05 6.05
CA LYS A 246 22.34 9.25 6.78
C LYS A 246 23.78 9.57 6.42
N ASP A 247 24.05 10.82 6.07
CA ASP A 247 25.38 11.31 5.67
C ASP A 247 26.00 10.47 4.53
N GLY A 248 25.17 10.00 3.60
CA GLY A 248 25.58 9.14 2.48
C GLY A 248 25.92 7.69 2.87
N GLN A 249 25.60 7.27 4.10
CA GLN A 249 25.85 5.93 4.60
C GLN A 249 24.56 5.17 4.87
N GLY A 250 24.52 3.91 4.44
CA GLY A 250 23.41 3.00 4.72
C GLY A 250 23.37 2.55 6.18
N LEU A 251 22.17 2.55 6.78
CA LEU A 251 21.94 2.18 8.18
C LEU A 251 21.29 0.81 8.37
N VAL A 252 20.68 0.25 7.32
CA VAL A 252 19.95 -1.02 7.31
C VAL A 252 20.91 -2.19 7.40
N ARG A 253 20.58 -3.17 8.25
CA ARG A 253 21.32 -4.42 8.46
C ARG A 253 20.50 -5.61 8.02
N GLY A 254 21.15 -6.61 7.40
CA GLY A 254 20.44 -7.75 6.82
C GLY A 254 19.41 -7.29 5.78
N ASN A 255 18.19 -7.82 5.84
CA ASN A 255 17.07 -7.36 5.00
C ASN A 255 16.26 -6.21 5.63
N GLY A 256 16.72 -5.64 6.76
CA GLY A 256 16.00 -4.61 7.52
C GLY A 256 14.86 -5.11 8.40
N GLY A 257 14.63 -6.43 8.50
CA GLY A 257 13.69 -7.03 9.45
C GLY A 257 12.21 -6.93 9.06
N TRP A 258 11.89 -6.23 7.97
CA TRP A 258 10.51 -6.02 7.51
C TRP A 258 10.14 -6.90 6.31
N GLY A 259 11.06 -7.75 5.85
CA GLY A 259 10.87 -8.66 4.70
C GLY A 259 10.57 -7.94 3.38
N ASN A 260 10.07 -8.72 2.41
CA ASN A 260 9.78 -8.23 1.06
C ASN A 260 8.34 -7.70 0.99
N ALA A 261 8.19 -6.45 0.55
CA ALA A 261 6.89 -5.84 0.33
C ALA A 261 7.01 -4.69 -0.69
N PRO A 262 5.89 -4.16 -1.19
CA PRO A 262 5.89 -2.83 -1.77
C PRO A 262 6.38 -1.80 -0.75
N ARG A 263 7.21 -0.86 -1.19
CA ARG A 263 7.85 0.16 -0.35
C ARG A 263 7.77 1.50 -1.03
N THR A 264 7.70 2.54 -0.22
CA THR A 264 7.87 3.93 -0.64
C THR A 264 8.98 4.56 0.18
N ALA A 265 9.81 5.38 -0.43
CA ALA A 265 10.82 6.14 0.28
C ALA A 265 11.06 7.50 -0.35
N ILE A 266 11.53 8.44 0.47
CA ILE A 266 12.00 9.77 0.06
C ILE A 266 13.47 9.91 0.42
N GLY A 267 14.25 10.53 -0.46
CA GLY A 267 15.63 10.90 -0.20
C GLY A 267 15.98 12.24 -0.79
N GLN A 268 17.14 12.76 -0.39
CA GLN A 268 17.72 13.99 -0.92
C GLN A 268 19.19 13.78 -1.26
N LYS A 269 19.59 14.26 -2.44
CA LYS A 269 20.97 14.30 -2.91
C LYS A 269 21.70 15.52 -2.34
N ALA A 270 23.03 15.50 -2.37
CA ALA A 270 23.85 16.65 -1.97
C ALA A 270 23.59 17.93 -2.81
N ASP A 271 23.09 17.77 -4.04
CA ASP A 271 22.72 18.90 -4.92
C ASP A 271 21.30 19.46 -4.65
N GLY A 272 20.58 18.93 -3.67
CA GLY A 272 19.22 19.34 -3.31
C GLY A 272 18.10 18.56 -3.99
N THR A 273 18.41 17.79 -5.04
CA THR A 273 17.42 16.97 -5.77
C THR A 273 16.73 16.00 -4.81
N ILE A 274 15.40 15.97 -4.84
CA ILE A 274 14.58 15.01 -4.10
C ILE A 274 14.39 13.75 -4.94
N ILE A 275 14.51 12.60 -4.29
CA ILE A 275 14.31 11.28 -4.87
C ILE A 275 13.09 10.67 -4.22
N PHE A 276 12.11 10.25 -5.01
CA PHE A 276 11.07 9.32 -4.56
C PHE A 276 11.28 7.97 -5.22
N ILE A 277 11.15 6.91 -4.44
CA ILE A 277 11.17 5.53 -4.91
C ILE A 277 9.88 4.87 -4.46
N VAL A 278 9.18 4.24 -5.39
CA VAL A 278 8.14 3.24 -5.09
C VAL A 278 8.52 1.91 -5.71
N THR A 279 8.35 0.83 -4.97
CA THR A 279 8.56 -0.53 -5.47
C THR A 279 7.27 -1.31 -5.44
N ASP A 280 6.97 -2.00 -6.53
CA ASP A 280 5.82 -2.88 -6.59
C ASP A 280 6.17 -4.29 -6.08
N GLY A 281 5.15 -5.05 -5.70
CA GLY A 281 5.33 -6.39 -5.14
C GLY A 281 4.02 -6.98 -4.61
N ARG A 282 4.12 -8.22 -4.10
CA ARG A 282 2.97 -9.07 -3.70
C ARG A 282 2.07 -9.51 -4.86
N PHE A 283 2.61 -9.60 -6.07
CA PHE A 283 1.88 -10.26 -7.16
C PHE A 283 2.21 -11.74 -7.22
N ILE A 284 1.18 -12.54 -7.50
CA ILE A 284 1.23 -14.00 -7.58
C ILE A 284 1.80 -14.52 -8.91
N HIS A 285 2.29 -13.64 -9.77
CA HIS A 285 2.84 -13.95 -11.10
C HIS A 285 4.26 -13.41 -11.20
N GLY A 286 5.22 -14.17 -11.72
CA GLY A 286 6.59 -13.68 -11.97
C GLY A 286 7.47 -13.53 -10.72
N THR A 287 8.78 -13.76 -10.87
CA THR A 287 9.75 -13.66 -9.76
C THR A 287 9.99 -12.22 -9.30
N GLN A 288 9.78 -11.25 -10.19
CA GLN A 288 9.98 -9.80 -9.96
C GLN A 288 8.92 -9.14 -9.09
N ASN A 289 8.07 -9.95 -8.44
CA ASN A 289 6.85 -9.48 -7.80
C ASN A 289 6.74 -9.88 -6.33
N LEU A 290 7.87 -10.28 -5.73
CA LEU A 290 7.95 -10.52 -4.28
C LEU A 290 7.90 -9.19 -3.50
N GLY A 291 8.52 -8.14 -4.03
CA GLY A 291 8.69 -6.84 -3.39
C GLY A 291 10.10 -6.65 -2.83
N ALA A 292 10.36 -5.44 -2.37
CA ALA A 292 11.67 -5.00 -1.89
C ALA A 292 11.79 -5.08 -0.36
N THR A 293 13.00 -5.37 0.09
CA THR A 293 13.42 -5.22 1.50
C THR A 293 13.83 -3.78 1.79
N LEU A 294 13.99 -3.40 3.06
CA LEU A 294 14.50 -2.05 3.38
C LEU A 294 15.95 -1.87 2.90
N HIS A 295 16.73 -2.94 2.84
CA HIS A 295 18.11 -2.91 2.35
C HIS A 295 18.14 -2.63 0.85
N ASP A 296 17.23 -3.25 0.08
CA ASP A 296 17.12 -2.98 -1.37
C ASP A 296 16.79 -1.50 -1.64
N ILE A 297 15.89 -0.91 -0.85
CA ILE A 297 15.55 0.52 -0.96
C ILE A 297 16.74 1.41 -0.58
N GLN A 298 17.48 1.05 0.47
CA GLN A 298 18.69 1.76 0.85
C GLN A 298 19.73 1.74 -0.27
N ASP A 299 20.02 0.56 -0.83
CA ASP A 299 21.02 0.42 -1.88
C ASP A 299 20.62 1.21 -3.13
N LEU A 300 19.32 1.21 -3.45
CA LEU A 300 18.80 2.03 -4.53
C LEU A 300 18.94 3.53 -4.20
N MET A 301 18.58 3.98 -3.01
CA MET A 301 18.78 5.39 -2.60
C MET A 301 20.24 5.83 -2.71
N LEU A 302 21.18 4.99 -2.23
CA LEU A 302 22.62 5.24 -2.36
C LEU A 302 23.08 5.28 -3.82
N LYS A 303 22.58 4.37 -4.66
CA LYS A 303 22.88 4.34 -6.10
C LYS A 303 22.47 5.64 -6.81
N TYR A 304 21.37 6.26 -6.38
CA TYR A 304 20.90 7.55 -6.91
C TYR A 304 21.56 8.76 -6.22
N GLY A 305 22.50 8.52 -5.31
CA GLY A 305 23.28 9.56 -4.63
C GLY A 305 22.55 10.24 -3.49
N ALA A 306 21.55 9.59 -2.90
CA ALA A 306 20.92 10.10 -1.69
C ALA A 306 21.96 10.17 -0.57
N VAL A 307 22.02 11.32 0.11
CA VAL A 307 22.81 11.49 1.32
C VAL A 307 21.95 11.41 2.57
N THR A 308 20.66 11.71 2.44
CA THR A 308 19.62 11.44 3.44
C THR A 308 18.51 10.67 2.75
N ALA A 309 18.04 9.57 3.33
CA ALA A 309 16.87 8.85 2.83
C ALA A 309 16.08 8.21 3.98
N VAL A 310 14.77 8.18 3.82
CA VAL A 310 13.83 7.70 4.84
C VAL A 310 12.74 6.89 4.18
N ASN A 311 12.37 5.78 4.84
CA ASN A 311 11.24 4.97 4.43
C ASN A 311 9.92 5.68 4.75
N LEU A 312 8.94 5.54 3.86
CA LEU A 312 7.55 6.02 3.99
C LEU A 312 6.59 4.84 4.14
N ASP A 313 5.29 5.13 4.29
CA ASP A 313 4.30 4.06 4.35
C ASP A 313 4.38 3.17 3.11
N GLY A 314 4.13 1.88 3.28
CA GLY A 314 4.37 0.86 2.24
C GLY A 314 3.19 -0.09 2.09
N GLY A 315 3.47 -1.29 1.56
CA GLY A 315 2.43 -2.28 1.31
C GLY A 315 1.35 -1.73 0.37
N SER A 316 0.08 -1.92 0.72
CA SER A 316 -1.05 -1.46 -0.09
C SER A 316 -1.17 0.06 -0.24
N SER A 317 -0.45 0.83 0.58
CA SER A 317 -0.40 2.30 0.45
C SER A 317 0.56 2.75 -0.65
N THR A 318 1.49 1.89 -1.10
CA THR A 318 2.56 2.22 -2.06
C THR A 318 1.98 2.71 -3.38
N THR A 319 2.13 4.01 -3.63
CA THR A 319 1.52 4.67 -4.78
C THR A 319 2.39 5.83 -5.25
N MET A 320 2.54 5.97 -6.57
CA MET A 320 3.12 7.13 -7.24
C MET A 320 2.21 7.57 -8.39
N VAL A 321 1.97 8.88 -8.45
CA VAL A 321 1.20 9.54 -9.49
C VAL A 321 2.09 10.57 -10.18
N TYR A 322 2.04 10.62 -11.50
CA TYR A 322 2.76 11.61 -12.30
C TYR A 322 1.92 12.02 -13.51
N ASN A 323 1.77 13.33 -13.74
CA ASN A 323 0.97 13.90 -14.82
C ASN A 323 -0.47 13.33 -14.86
N GLY A 324 -1.10 13.19 -13.69
CA GLY A 324 -2.46 12.68 -13.55
C GLY A 324 -2.60 11.16 -13.78
N ASN A 325 -1.51 10.44 -13.99
CA ASN A 325 -1.53 8.99 -14.19
C ASN A 325 -0.88 8.29 -13.00
N LEU A 326 -1.50 7.19 -12.56
CA LEU A 326 -0.89 6.22 -11.66
C LEU A 326 0.24 5.51 -12.43
N VAL A 327 1.48 5.61 -11.94
CA VAL A 327 2.65 5.10 -12.68
C VAL A 327 3.14 3.74 -12.18
N ASN A 328 2.80 3.34 -10.96
CA ASN A 328 3.12 2.03 -10.41
C ASN A 328 1.88 1.13 -10.33
N GLU A 329 2.04 -0.12 -9.90
CA GLU A 329 0.92 -1.06 -9.71
C GLU A 329 0.65 -1.26 -8.21
N PRO A 330 -0.35 -0.59 -7.61
CA PRO A 330 -0.69 -0.79 -6.20
C PRO A 330 -1.09 -2.23 -5.91
N SER A 331 -0.63 -2.75 -4.77
CA SER A 331 -0.91 -4.15 -4.39
C SER A 331 -2.31 -4.36 -3.79
N ASP A 332 -3.09 -3.30 -3.56
CA ASP A 332 -4.47 -3.44 -3.07
C ASP A 332 -5.38 -3.92 -4.19
N VAL A 333 -6.24 -4.89 -3.89
CA VAL A 333 -7.18 -5.48 -4.86
C VAL A 333 -8.18 -4.45 -5.35
N LEU A 334 -8.45 -3.42 -4.54
CA LEU A 334 -9.37 -2.32 -4.88
C LEU A 334 -8.68 -1.14 -5.59
N GLY A 335 -7.38 -1.24 -5.87
CA GLY A 335 -6.59 -0.20 -6.52
C GLY A 335 -5.90 0.73 -5.53
N GLU A 336 -5.98 2.04 -5.77
CA GLU A 336 -5.28 3.02 -4.94
C GLU A 336 -5.91 3.13 -3.54
N ARG A 337 -5.09 2.98 -2.48
CA ARG A 337 -5.58 3.06 -1.10
C ARG A 337 -5.80 4.52 -0.67
N LYS A 338 -6.85 4.74 0.14
CA LYS A 338 -7.07 6.01 0.82
C LYS A 338 -6.14 6.16 2.03
N ILE A 339 -5.44 7.28 2.08
CA ILE A 339 -4.42 7.61 3.08
C ILE A 339 -4.64 9.01 3.65
N ALA A 340 -4.01 9.31 4.80
CA ALA A 340 -4.17 10.60 5.46
C ALA A 340 -3.26 11.68 4.89
N THR A 341 -2.05 11.30 4.45
CA THR A 341 -1.02 12.22 3.98
C THR A 341 -0.28 11.68 2.76
N SER A 342 0.20 12.60 1.92
CA SER A 342 1.07 12.32 0.77
C SER A 342 2.20 13.35 0.69
N PHE A 343 3.28 13.02 -0.02
CA PHE A 343 4.14 14.05 -0.59
C PHE A 343 3.67 14.35 -2.00
N ILE A 344 3.44 15.61 -2.31
CA ILE A 344 3.04 16.10 -3.63
C ILE A 344 4.09 17.05 -4.18
N VAL A 345 4.19 17.11 -5.51
CA VAL A 345 5.09 17.98 -6.25
C VAL A 345 4.27 19.03 -6.95
N MET A 346 4.42 20.29 -6.56
CA MET A 346 3.72 21.41 -7.19
C MET A 346 4.22 21.64 -8.63
N PRO A 347 3.41 22.19 -9.54
CA PRO A 347 3.87 22.63 -10.86
C PRO A 347 4.92 23.77 -10.75
N GLU A 348 5.50 24.15 -11.89
CA GLU A 348 6.37 25.33 -12.03
C GLU A 348 5.71 26.64 -11.57
#